data_AF-A0A4V3GST4-F1
#
_entry.id   AF-A0A4V3GST4-F1
#
_cell.length_a   1.000
_cell.length_b   1.000
_cell.length_c   1.000
_cell.angle_alpha   90.00
_cell.angle_beta   90.00
_cell.angle_gamma   90.00
#
_symmetry.space_group_name_H-M   'P 1'
#
loop_
_entity.id
_entity.type
_entity.pdbx_description
1 polymer ?
#
loop_
_entity_poly.entity_id
_entity_poly.type
_entity_poly.pdbx_seq_one_letter_code
_entity_poly.pdbx_strand_id
1 'polypeptide(L)'
;MPTTLRNHPPRDESADGLENRIEAHVLSNYPALWRFVMSIEPLRRFANRTIIDLAVRRARFRPSPYGSMAVHGDTANGMADYTSWELMMDRTWFKRHLPPGTLGQEGDKRGPLPPLEALEALFRTPPGEETLSENSSLLFPSFAQWFTDGFLMTDPSDVRKTHTSHHIDFNPLYGLSRAESDAIRAKSEEKGHRGRLKTETDPDTGEVWAPRYFGPDGEVKPEFKALRPPLRLTEYLNLVGSERAAEIKPTIFAFAGERANTSPYTSMMNILFLREHNRLAGLIEDANPDWDDERVFQTARNVNICLLIKIVVEEYINHISPYHFQLTADPSACWNKPWNKPNWIPIEFNLLYRWHSLTPACFDLADTPVPGERLLFDNSHLTKLGLGPAMQRASTQRAWNMGLLNTAEFLIPVELASVAQGRAHRLASYNDYRAAVGYGRVRRFEQITGHPERIRLLKELYDGDVDKVEFFVGLFAEDVAPRAAVPPLIGRMVALDAFSQALTNPLLSEHAFNPRTFSQVGWREIRKTTRLQQILDRNLGGDTGRYAITMTLPTLT
;
A
#
# COMPACT_ATOMS: atom_id res chain seq x y z
N MET A 1 -19.00 -6.45 -22.17
CA MET A 1 -18.25 -7.46 -22.95
C MET A 1 -17.57 -8.38 -21.94
N PRO A 2 -17.42 -9.69 -22.19
CA PRO A 2 -17.06 -10.62 -21.12
C PRO A 2 -15.61 -10.39 -20.71
N THR A 3 -15.46 -9.80 -19.54
CA THR A 3 -14.22 -9.70 -18.78
C THR A 3 -13.83 -11.10 -18.35
N THR A 4 -12.73 -11.61 -18.90
CA THR A 4 -12.45 -13.05 -18.80
C THR A 4 -11.64 -13.38 -17.56
N LEU A 5 -12.07 -14.44 -16.87
CA LEU A 5 -11.20 -15.17 -15.95
C LEU A 5 -10.03 -15.73 -16.75
N ARG A 6 -8.82 -15.73 -16.18
CA ARG A 6 -7.56 -16.18 -16.79
C ARG A 6 -7.76 -17.14 -17.99
N ASN A 7 -7.62 -16.61 -19.20
CA ASN A 7 -7.89 -17.33 -20.46
C ASN A 7 -6.69 -18.09 -21.04
N HIS A 8 -5.64 -18.30 -20.24
CA HIS A 8 -4.40 -18.92 -20.68
C HIS A 8 -3.97 -20.04 -19.73
N PRO A 9 -3.16 -21.01 -20.19
CA PRO A 9 -2.67 -22.08 -19.34
C PRO A 9 -1.85 -21.56 -18.17
N PRO A 10 -1.72 -22.33 -17.08
CA PRO A 10 -0.86 -21.96 -15.98
C PRO A 10 0.63 -21.94 -16.38
N ARG A 11 1.41 -21.07 -15.74
CA ARG A 11 2.87 -21.07 -15.89
C ARG A 11 3.48 -22.39 -15.39
N ASP A 12 4.68 -22.66 -15.85
CA ASP A 12 5.49 -23.79 -15.39
C ASP A 12 6.17 -23.48 -14.04
N GLU A 13 5.70 -24.10 -12.96
CA GLU A 13 6.20 -23.88 -11.60
C GLU A 13 7.47 -24.69 -11.24
N SER A 14 8.10 -25.37 -12.21
CA SER A 14 9.28 -26.22 -11.95
C SER A 14 10.49 -25.47 -11.36
N ALA A 15 10.56 -24.14 -11.55
CA ALA A 15 11.60 -23.29 -10.99
C ALA A 15 11.31 -22.78 -9.57
N ASP A 16 10.15 -23.07 -8.97
CA ASP A 16 9.79 -22.51 -7.66
C ASP A 16 10.43 -23.26 -6.49
N GLY A 17 10.97 -24.45 -6.73
CA GLY A 17 11.56 -25.30 -5.69
C GLY A 17 10.51 -26.16 -4.96
N LEU A 18 10.91 -27.35 -4.50
CA LEU A 18 9.99 -28.30 -3.87
C LEU A 18 9.46 -27.79 -2.53
N GLU A 19 10.32 -27.20 -1.68
CA GLU A 19 9.92 -26.69 -0.36
C GLU A 19 8.84 -25.60 -0.48
N ASN A 20 9.04 -24.61 -1.35
CA ASN A 20 8.08 -23.52 -1.54
C ASN A 20 6.75 -24.03 -2.07
N ARG A 21 6.76 -25.00 -3.00
CA ARG A 21 5.53 -25.61 -3.51
C ARG A 21 4.78 -26.39 -2.44
N ILE A 22 5.49 -27.13 -1.58
CA ILE A 22 4.87 -27.82 -0.44
C ILE A 22 4.29 -26.79 0.54
N GLU A 23 5.03 -25.75 0.90
CA GLU A 23 4.56 -24.68 1.80
C GLU A 23 3.27 -24.03 1.26
N ALA A 24 3.29 -23.58 0.00
CA ALA A 24 2.14 -22.98 -0.66
C ALA A 24 0.95 -23.95 -0.72
N HIS A 25 1.20 -25.23 -1.03
CA HIS A 25 0.15 -26.26 -1.06
C HIS A 25 -0.48 -26.47 0.31
N VAL A 26 0.32 -26.61 1.37
CA VAL A 26 -0.21 -26.84 2.73
C VAL A 26 -1.01 -25.63 3.23
N LEU A 27 -0.51 -24.40 3.04
CA LEU A 27 -1.17 -23.18 3.51
C LEU A 27 -2.46 -22.86 2.73
N SER A 28 -2.49 -23.19 1.45
CA SER A 28 -3.61 -22.87 0.55
C SER A 28 -4.62 -24.00 0.41
N ASN A 29 -4.36 -25.20 0.95
CA ASN A 29 -5.28 -26.33 0.92
C ASN A 29 -5.67 -26.78 2.34
N TYR A 30 -6.51 -27.80 2.44
CA TYR A 30 -6.96 -28.40 3.72
C TYR A 30 -7.71 -27.42 4.65
N PRO A 31 -8.80 -26.78 4.21
CA PRO A 31 -9.54 -25.80 5.02
C PRO A 31 -10.09 -26.38 6.33
N ALA A 32 -10.36 -27.68 6.40
CA ALA A 32 -10.78 -28.34 7.64
C ALA A 32 -9.65 -28.39 8.69
N LEU A 33 -8.42 -28.69 8.28
CA LEU A 33 -7.25 -28.70 9.14
C LEU A 33 -7.00 -27.30 9.71
N TRP A 34 -7.01 -26.28 8.85
CA TRP A 34 -6.75 -24.91 9.31
C TRP A 34 -7.85 -24.37 10.22
N ARG A 35 -9.13 -24.71 9.96
CA ARG A 35 -10.22 -24.41 10.90
C ARG A 35 -10.01 -25.07 12.26
N PHE A 36 -9.56 -26.32 12.28
CA PHE A 36 -9.23 -27.01 13.53
C PHE A 36 -8.08 -26.31 14.28
N VAL A 37 -6.96 -26.03 13.59
CA VAL A 37 -5.82 -25.30 14.17
C VAL A 37 -6.23 -23.95 14.75
N MET A 38 -7.05 -23.19 14.02
CA MET A 38 -7.54 -21.88 14.46
C MET A 38 -8.57 -21.95 15.60
N SER A 39 -9.26 -23.08 15.77
CA SER A 39 -10.23 -23.27 16.87
C SER A 39 -9.57 -23.50 18.23
N ILE A 40 -8.28 -23.86 18.26
CA ILE A 40 -7.52 -24.15 19.48
C ILE A 40 -6.49 -23.05 19.71
N GLU A 41 -6.70 -22.21 20.73
CA GLU A 41 -5.90 -20.99 20.92
C GLU A 41 -4.37 -21.20 20.99
N PRO A 42 -3.84 -22.19 21.75
CA PRO A 42 -2.40 -22.45 21.74
C PRO A 42 -1.86 -22.82 20.35
N LEU A 43 -2.61 -23.62 19.58
CA LEU A 43 -2.22 -24.02 18.23
C LEU A 43 -2.28 -22.84 17.26
N ARG A 44 -3.33 -22.01 17.36
CA ARG A 44 -3.48 -20.79 16.57
C ARG A 44 -2.31 -19.85 16.79
N ARG A 45 -1.93 -19.56 18.05
CA ARG A 45 -0.78 -18.69 18.37
C ARG A 45 0.54 -19.28 17.86
N PHE A 46 0.73 -20.58 18.03
CA PHE A 46 1.91 -21.28 17.53
C PHE A 46 2.03 -21.19 16.01
N ALA A 47 0.94 -21.47 15.29
CA ALA A 47 0.88 -21.38 13.84
C ALA A 47 1.10 -19.94 13.35
N ASN A 48 0.43 -18.95 13.96
CA ASN A 48 0.59 -17.53 13.63
C ASN A 48 2.05 -17.09 13.74
N ARG A 49 2.68 -17.40 14.88
CA ARG A 49 4.10 -17.07 15.13
C ARG A 49 5.02 -17.78 14.13
N THR A 50 4.76 -19.04 13.84
CA THR A 50 5.60 -19.84 12.95
C THR A 50 5.51 -19.36 11.51
N ILE A 51 4.31 -19.14 10.99
CA ILE A 51 4.10 -18.69 9.61
C ILE A 51 4.75 -17.31 9.40
N ILE A 52 4.55 -16.37 10.32
CA ILE A 52 5.16 -15.03 10.24
C ILE A 52 6.69 -15.12 10.32
N ASP A 53 7.22 -15.91 11.26
CA ASP A 53 8.67 -16.07 11.41
C ASP A 53 9.31 -16.70 10.17
N LEU A 54 8.68 -17.72 9.58
CA LEU A 54 9.13 -18.35 8.33
C LEU A 54 9.11 -17.36 7.17
N ALA A 55 8.04 -16.56 7.03
CA ALA A 55 7.93 -15.57 5.98
C ALA A 55 9.05 -14.52 6.03
N VAL A 56 9.33 -13.97 7.23
CA VAL A 56 10.40 -12.97 7.40
C VAL A 56 11.78 -13.58 7.20
N ARG A 57 11.98 -14.86 7.55
CA ARG A 57 13.26 -15.59 7.41
C ARG A 57 13.70 -15.92 5.98
N ARG A 58 12.89 -15.59 4.98
CA ARG A 58 13.22 -15.86 3.57
C ARG A 58 14.32 -14.95 3.00
N ALA A 59 14.65 -13.85 3.66
CA ALA A 59 15.74 -12.97 3.26
C ALA A 59 16.56 -12.50 4.48
N ARG A 60 17.62 -11.72 4.20
CA ARG A 60 18.45 -11.09 5.23
C ARG A 60 17.63 -10.08 6.03
N PHE A 61 17.72 -10.14 7.36
CA PHE A 61 17.05 -9.18 8.23
C PHE A 61 17.73 -7.82 8.25
N ARG A 62 16.96 -6.80 8.61
CA ARG A 62 17.46 -5.45 8.87
C ARG A 62 18.43 -5.45 10.08
N PRO A 63 19.35 -4.46 10.17
CA PRO A 63 19.60 -3.42 9.17
C PRO A 63 20.32 -3.98 7.93
N SER A 64 19.89 -3.53 6.75
CA SER A 64 20.55 -3.91 5.50
C SER A 64 21.89 -3.16 5.34
N PRO A 65 22.95 -3.86 4.89
CA PRO A 65 24.24 -3.22 4.57
C PRO A 65 24.23 -2.38 3.30
N TYR A 66 23.12 -2.40 2.53
CA TYR A 66 22.98 -1.74 1.24
C TYR A 66 21.89 -0.65 1.29
N GLY A 67 22.04 0.37 0.46
CA GLY A 67 21.08 1.46 0.33
C GLY A 67 21.24 2.22 -0.99
N SER A 68 20.40 3.23 -1.19
CA SER A 68 20.36 4.00 -2.44
C SER A 68 21.28 5.22 -2.47
N MET A 69 22.08 5.40 -1.42
CA MET A 69 23.04 6.51 -1.30
C MET A 69 24.16 6.40 -2.33
N ALA A 70 24.54 7.54 -2.90
CA ALA A 70 25.72 7.65 -3.75
C ALA A 70 26.99 7.86 -2.93
N VAL A 71 28.13 7.33 -3.40
CA VAL A 71 29.44 7.54 -2.75
C VAL A 71 29.93 8.96 -3.05
N HIS A 72 30.51 9.64 -2.04
CA HIS A 72 31.07 10.99 -2.20
C HIS A 72 32.02 11.08 -3.41
N GLY A 73 31.71 11.97 -4.36
CA GLY A 73 32.60 12.33 -5.47
C GLY A 73 32.23 11.75 -6.84
N ASP A 74 31.38 10.72 -6.91
CA ASP A 74 30.90 10.16 -8.18
C ASP A 74 29.37 10.21 -8.26
N THR A 75 28.85 11.42 -8.44
CA THR A 75 27.42 11.67 -8.65
C THR A 75 26.93 11.19 -10.02
N ALA A 76 27.84 10.78 -10.91
CA ALA A 76 27.53 10.33 -12.26
C ALA A 76 27.21 8.83 -12.32
N ASN A 77 27.89 7.97 -11.52
CA ASN A 77 27.79 6.50 -11.70
C ASN A 77 27.68 5.61 -10.43
N GLY A 78 27.84 6.11 -9.19
CA GLY A 78 28.09 5.22 -8.05
C GLY A 78 27.01 5.21 -6.96
N MET A 79 26.12 4.21 -6.96
CA MET A 79 25.45 3.79 -5.71
C MET A 79 26.45 3.01 -4.86
N ALA A 80 26.43 3.19 -3.54
CA ALA A 80 27.31 2.44 -2.65
C ALA A 80 27.03 0.94 -2.72
N ASP A 81 28.04 0.15 -3.10
CA ASP A 81 28.05 -1.31 -3.05
C ASP A 81 28.67 -1.87 -1.75
N TYR A 82 29.10 -0.97 -0.86
CA TYR A 82 29.68 -1.26 0.45
C TYR A 82 28.91 -0.56 1.58
N THR A 83 29.15 -0.99 2.82
CA THR A 83 28.54 -0.37 4.01
C THR A 83 29.35 0.82 4.50
N SER A 84 28.70 1.96 4.71
CA SER A 84 29.28 3.14 5.38
C SER A 84 28.42 3.56 6.58
N TRP A 85 28.95 4.44 7.44
CA TRP A 85 28.18 4.97 8.57
C TRP A 85 27.03 5.86 8.10
N GLU A 86 27.28 6.70 7.09
CA GLU A 86 26.28 7.58 6.48
C GLU A 86 25.10 6.76 5.94
N LEU A 87 25.38 5.68 5.21
CA LEU A 87 24.37 4.75 4.69
C LEU A 87 23.53 4.12 5.81
N MET A 88 24.09 3.96 7.01
CA MET A 88 23.44 3.35 8.17
C MET A 88 22.67 4.35 9.02
N MET A 89 22.79 5.65 8.77
CA MET A 89 22.19 6.70 9.61
C MET A 89 21.27 7.68 8.84
N ASP A 90 21.55 7.97 7.57
CA ASP A 90 20.78 8.92 6.78
C ASP A 90 19.49 8.30 6.21
N ARG A 91 18.39 8.51 6.94
CA ARG A 91 17.04 8.02 6.59
C ARG A 91 16.39 8.76 5.42
N THR A 92 17.06 9.73 4.80
CA THR A 92 16.54 10.33 3.55
C THR A 92 16.71 9.40 2.34
N TRP A 93 17.43 8.29 2.50
CA TRP A 93 17.65 7.28 1.46
C TRP A 93 16.86 6.00 1.70
N PHE A 94 16.47 5.35 0.61
CA PHE A 94 15.98 3.99 0.66
C PHE A 94 17.08 3.00 1.05
N LYS A 95 16.69 1.90 1.73
CA LYS A 95 17.54 0.71 1.86
C LYS A 95 17.42 -0.18 0.62
N ARG A 96 18.19 -1.27 0.60
CA ARG A 96 18.12 -2.28 -0.46
C ARG A 96 18.21 -3.70 0.09
N HIS A 97 17.63 -4.66 -0.61
CA HIS A 97 17.80 -6.08 -0.32
C HIS A 97 19.07 -6.64 -0.95
N LEU A 98 19.41 -6.19 -2.16
CA LEU A 98 20.60 -6.58 -2.91
C LEU A 98 21.50 -5.37 -3.19
N PRO A 99 22.82 -5.59 -3.38
CA PRO A 99 23.72 -4.52 -3.84
C PRO A 99 23.32 -4.01 -5.24
N PRO A 100 23.86 -2.85 -5.68
CA PRO A 100 23.72 -2.40 -7.06
C PRO A 100 24.06 -3.49 -8.07
N GLY A 101 23.13 -3.77 -8.98
CA GLY A 101 23.27 -4.74 -10.04
C GLY A 101 24.12 -4.22 -11.20
N THR A 102 24.53 -5.17 -12.04
CA THR A 102 25.23 -4.92 -13.30
C THR A 102 24.29 -4.87 -14.51
N LEU A 103 22.99 -5.13 -14.31
CA LEU A 103 22.03 -5.30 -15.41
C LEU A 103 22.01 -4.07 -16.34
N GLY A 104 22.34 -4.29 -17.62
CA GLY A 104 22.37 -3.25 -18.65
C GLY A 104 23.46 -2.20 -18.49
N GLN A 105 24.40 -2.39 -17.56
CA GLN A 105 25.54 -1.50 -17.36
C GLN A 105 26.68 -1.84 -18.35
N GLU A 106 27.62 -0.90 -18.54
CA GLU A 106 28.81 -1.15 -19.34
C GLU A 106 29.59 -2.37 -18.79
N GLY A 107 29.93 -3.31 -19.68
CA GLY A 107 30.59 -4.56 -19.32
C GLY A 107 29.68 -5.70 -18.84
N ASP A 108 28.36 -5.50 -18.78
CA ASP A 108 27.42 -6.61 -18.57
C ASP A 108 27.41 -7.54 -19.79
N LYS A 109 27.74 -8.82 -19.55
CA LYS A 109 27.79 -9.86 -20.60
C LYS A 109 26.45 -10.13 -21.24
N ARG A 110 25.35 -9.80 -20.57
CA ARG A 110 24.00 -9.90 -21.13
C ARG A 110 23.79 -8.85 -22.22
N GLY A 111 24.46 -7.70 -22.16
CA GLY A 111 24.28 -6.60 -23.11
C GLY A 111 23.22 -5.58 -22.64
N PRO A 112 22.80 -4.65 -23.53
CA PRO A 112 21.93 -3.56 -23.15
C PRO A 112 20.51 -4.02 -22.81
N LEU A 113 19.81 -3.19 -22.04
CA LEU A 113 18.38 -3.31 -21.78
C LEU A 113 17.56 -2.67 -22.92
N PRO A 114 16.31 -3.12 -23.14
CA PRO A 114 15.42 -2.50 -24.11
C PRO A 114 15.20 -1.00 -23.79
N PRO A 115 15.02 -0.13 -24.81
CA PRO A 115 14.58 1.25 -24.61
C PRO A 115 13.29 1.32 -23.78
N LEU A 116 13.12 2.38 -22.98
CA LEU A 116 11.99 2.47 -22.06
C LEU A 116 10.66 2.50 -22.81
N GLU A 117 10.63 3.21 -23.93
CA GLU A 117 9.46 3.38 -24.79
C GLU A 117 9.00 2.04 -25.39
N ALA A 118 9.94 1.13 -25.67
CA ALA A 118 9.62 -0.20 -26.20
C ALA A 118 8.88 -1.07 -25.15
N LEU A 119 9.07 -0.80 -23.86
CA LEU A 119 8.42 -1.55 -22.78
C LEU A 119 6.94 -1.17 -22.59
N GLU A 120 6.46 -0.09 -23.22
CA GLU A 120 5.06 0.31 -23.16
C GLU A 120 4.11 -0.82 -23.59
N ALA A 121 4.53 -1.58 -24.61
CA ALA A 121 3.79 -2.73 -25.14
C ALA A 121 3.57 -3.84 -24.10
N LEU A 122 4.37 -3.91 -23.02
CA LEU A 122 4.17 -4.89 -21.95
C LEU A 122 3.05 -4.49 -20.97
N PHE A 123 2.69 -3.22 -20.88
CA PHE A 123 1.74 -2.75 -19.86
C PHE A 123 0.35 -2.48 -20.44
N ARG A 124 0.31 -2.01 -21.70
CA ARG A 124 -0.92 -1.62 -22.38
C ARG A 124 -1.92 -2.77 -22.43
N THR A 125 -3.13 -2.51 -21.95
CA THR A 125 -4.24 -3.47 -22.02
C THR A 125 -4.77 -3.53 -23.46
N PRO A 126 -4.82 -4.70 -24.11
CA PRO A 126 -5.46 -4.82 -25.42
C PRO A 126 -6.97 -4.49 -25.31
N PRO A 127 -7.57 -3.79 -26.30
CA PRO A 127 -8.96 -3.36 -26.21
C PRO A 127 -9.94 -4.52 -25.96
N GLY A 128 -10.66 -4.49 -24.84
CA GLY A 128 -11.66 -5.51 -24.48
C GLY A 128 -11.08 -6.81 -23.94
N GLU A 129 -9.76 -6.87 -23.71
CA GLU A 129 -9.06 -8.03 -23.15
C GLU A 129 -8.62 -7.81 -21.71
N GLU A 130 -9.21 -6.82 -21.00
CA GLU A 130 -8.92 -6.61 -19.59
C GLU A 130 -9.28 -7.87 -18.77
N THR A 131 -8.36 -8.26 -17.90
CA THR A 131 -8.52 -9.40 -17.00
C THR A 131 -8.92 -8.89 -15.62
N LEU A 132 -9.96 -9.50 -15.04
CA LEU A 132 -10.43 -9.14 -13.71
C LEU A 132 -9.79 -10.00 -12.64
N SER A 133 -9.62 -9.42 -11.45
CA SER A 133 -9.22 -10.19 -10.28
C SER A 133 -10.29 -11.24 -9.95
N GLU A 134 -9.86 -12.45 -9.62
CA GLU A 134 -10.75 -13.56 -9.27
C GLU A 134 -11.56 -13.27 -7.99
N ASN A 135 -10.98 -12.54 -7.03
CA ASN A 135 -11.58 -12.34 -5.71
C ASN A 135 -11.39 -10.94 -5.10
N SER A 136 -10.68 -9.99 -5.72
CA SER A 136 -10.50 -8.65 -5.15
C SER A 136 -11.60 -7.68 -5.60
N SER A 137 -12.24 -6.99 -4.65
CA SER A 137 -12.99 -5.77 -4.94
C SER A 137 -12.03 -4.59 -5.16
N LEU A 138 -12.53 -3.49 -5.69
CA LEU A 138 -11.80 -2.23 -5.83
C LEU A 138 -11.42 -1.61 -4.48
N LEU A 139 -12.09 -1.99 -3.38
CA LEU A 139 -11.71 -1.58 -2.03
C LEU A 139 -10.29 -2.05 -1.67
N PHE A 140 -9.86 -3.22 -2.18
CA PHE A 140 -8.53 -3.74 -1.93
C PHE A 140 -7.40 -2.83 -2.45
N PRO A 141 -7.28 -2.54 -3.77
CA PRO A 141 -6.25 -1.63 -4.27
C PRO A 141 -6.44 -0.19 -3.78
N SER A 142 -7.68 0.24 -3.51
CA SER A 142 -7.96 1.55 -2.89
C SER A 142 -7.34 1.67 -1.49
N PHE A 143 -7.52 0.65 -0.66
CA PHE A 143 -6.90 0.58 0.66
C PHE A 143 -5.37 0.47 0.55
N ALA A 144 -4.86 -0.37 -0.37
CA ALA A 144 -3.44 -0.54 -0.61
C ALA A 144 -2.77 0.80 -0.96
N GLN A 145 -3.33 1.55 -1.90
CA GLN A 145 -2.82 2.86 -2.31
C GLN A 145 -2.75 3.80 -1.10
N TRP A 146 -3.88 4.05 -0.43
CA TRP A 146 -3.93 4.96 0.71
C TRP A 146 -2.98 4.57 1.85
N PHE A 147 -2.93 3.27 2.18
CA PHE A 147 -2.07 2.76 3.24
C PHE A 147 -0.59 2.95 2.91
N THR A 148 -0.18 2.52 1.72
CA THR A 148 1.23 2.56 1.32
C THR A 148 1.73 3.94 0.96
N ASP A 149 0.87 4.83 0.45
CA ASP A 149 1.19 6.25 0.22
C ASP A 149 1.60 6.98 1.51
N GLY A 150 1.27 6.42 2.67
CA GLY A 150 1.74 6.91 3.96
C GLY A 150 3.24 6.75 4.19
N PHE A 151 3.90 5.80 3.52
CA PHE A 151 5.31 5.50 3.77
C PHE A 151 6.15 5.12 2.53
N LEU A 152 5.56 4.92 1.36
CA LEU A 152 6.28 4.67 0.10
C LEU A 152 6.47 5.98 -0.70
N MET A 153 7.17 6.92 -0.09
CA MET A 153 7.22 8.31 -0.55
C MET A 153 8.54 8.64 -1.25
N THR A 154 8.64 8.37 -2.55
CA THR A 154 9.79 8.81 -3.36
C THR A 154 9.87 10.33 -3.41
N ASP A 155 11.06 10.89 -3.20
CA ASP A 155 11.31 12.33 -3.36
C ASP A 155 11.19 12.70 -4.85
N PRO A 156 10.32 13.68 -5.21
CA PRO A 156 10.14 14.07 -6.61
C PRO A 156 11.36 14.75 -7.24
N SER A 157 12.30 15.26 -6.42
CA SER A 157 13.53 15.93 -6.88
C SER A 157 14.71 14.97 -7.06
N ASP A 158 14.73 13.84 -6.34
CA ASP A 158 15.73 12.79 -6.49
C ASP A 158 15.07 11.43 -6.24
N VAL A 159 14.82 10.67 -7.31
CA VAL A 159 14.13 9.37 -7.25
C VAL A 159 14.86 8.30 -6.42
N ARG A 160 16.11 8.58 -6.01
CA ARG A 160 16.90 7.75 -5.11
C ARG A 160 16.61 7.99 -3.63
N LYS A 161 15.98 9.11 -3.30
CA LYS A 161 15.63 9.54 -1.94
C LYS A 161 14.15 9.34 -1.63
N THR A 162 13.83 9.51 -0.36
CA THR A 162 12.49 9.36 0.18
C THR A 162 12.17 10.38 1.26
N HIS A 163 10.89 10.75 1.37
CA HIS A 163 10.34 11.59 2.45
C HIS A 163 9.66 10.78 3.55
N THR A 164 9.76 9.46 3.51
CA THR A 164 9.09 8.60 4.50
C THR A 164 9.72 8.70 5.88
N SER A 165 8.91 8.50 6.94
CA SER A 165 9.43 8.20 8.29
C SER A 165 10.00 6.78 8.40
N HIS A 166 9.73 5.95 7.39
CA HIS A 166 9.83 4.50 7.36
C HIS A 166 9.02 3.81 8.45
N HIS A 167 7.92 4.39 8.91
CA HIS A 167 7.01 3.71 9.85
C HIS A 167 5.58 3.72 9.33
N ILE A 168 4.77 2.80 9.86
CA ILE A 168 3.31 2.93 9.78
C ILE A 168 2.91 3.90 10.90
N ASP A 169 3.05 5.19 10.63
CA ASP A 169 2.82 6.30 11.58
C ASP A 169 1.51 7.06 11.29
N PHE A 170 0.79 6.59 10.27
CA PHE A 170 -0.47 7.14 9.80
C PHE A 170 -0.33 8.57 9.27
N ASN A 171 0.81 8.85 8.61
CA ASN A 171 1.11 10.10 7.89
C ASN A 171 -0.01 10.62 6.97
N PRO A 172 -0.78 9.81 6.21
CA PRO A 172 -1.88 10.34 5.38
C PRO A 172 -2.86 11.24 6.14
N LEU A 173 -3.05 10.93 7.44
CA LEU A 173 -3.93 11.66 8.34
C LEU A 173 -3.20 12.72 9.17
N TYR A 174 -2.03 12.38 9.74
CA TYR A 174 -1.37 13.24 10.75
C TYR A 174 -0.18 14.06 10.23
N GLY A 175 0.32 13.81 9.02
CA GLY A 175 1.52 14.45 8.48
C GLY A 175 2.82 13.93 9.10
N LEU A 176 3.95 14.43 8.58
CA LEU A 176 5.30 14.04 8.99
C LEU A 176 5.90 14.98 10.03
N SER A 177 5.43 16.22 10.09
CA SER A 177 5.95 17.25 10.98
C SER A 177 4.92 17.72 12.01
N ARG A 178 5.41 18.29 13.11
CA ARG A 178 4.57 18.94 14.13
C ARG A 178 3.71 20.07 13.54
N ALA A 179 4.28 20.85 12.61
CA ALA A 179 3.57 21.95 11.97
C ALA A 179 2.38 21.45 11.13
N GLU A 180 2.57 20.37 10.37
CA GLU A 180 1.49 19.74 9.60
C GLU A 180 0.41 19.17 10.52
N SER A 181 0.81 18.39 11.54
CA SER A 181 -0.12 17.85 12.54
C SER A 181 -0.94 18.96 13.21
N ASP A 182 -0.29 20.07 13.57
CA ASP A 182 -0.95 21.19 14.23
C ASP A 182 -1.91 21.95 13.31
N ALA A 183 -1.63 22.02 12.01
CA ALA A 183 -2.50 22.69 11.04
C ALA A 183 -3.85 21.99 10.85
N ILE A 184 -3.90 20.66 11.03
CA ILE A 184 -5.13 19.86 10.92
C ILE A 184 -5.86 19.63 12.25
N ARG A 185 -5.28 20.04 13.39
CA ARG A 185 -5.89 19.88 14.73
C ARG A 185 -6.84 21.03 15.06
N ALA A 186 -7.93 20.71 15.74
CA ALA A 186 -8.87 21.71 16.24
C ALA A 186 -8.26 22.51 17.41
N LYS A 187 -7.41 21.87 18.24
CA LYS A 187 -6.72 22.44 19.41
C LYS A 187 -7.67 23.19 20.34
N SER A 188 -8.46 22.46 21.11
CA SER A 188 -9.43 23.03 22.05
C SER A 188 -9.31 22.40 23.43
N GLU A 189 -9.28 23.22 24.47
CA GLU A 189 -9.36 22.77 25.87
C GLU A 189 -10.80 22.68 26.40
N GLU A 190 -11.78 23.09 25.57
CA GLU A 190 -13.19 22.99 25.88
C GLU A 190 -13.61 21.52 26.03
N LYS A 191 -14.34 21.23 27.11
CA LYS A 191 -14.82 19.88 27.39
C LYS A 191 -15.70 19.37 26.25
N GLY A 192 -15.40 18.18 25.76
CA GLY A 192 -16.04 17.53 24.63
C GLY A 192 -15.33 17.77 23.30
N HIS A 193 -14.32 18.65 23.25
CA HIS A 193 -13.64 19.06 22.03
C HIS A 193 -12.13 18.75 22.00
N ARG A 194 -11.59 18.17 23.09
CA ARG A 194 -10.15 17.93 23.22
C ARG A 194 -9.62 16.89 22.26
N GLY A 195 -8.44 17.15 21.76
CA GLY A 195 -7.63 16.24 20.97
C GLY A 195 -8.21 15.90 19.59
N ARG A 196 -9.19 16.68 19.11
CA ARG A 196 -9.87 16.43 17.83
C ARG A 196 -9.11 17.04 16.64
N LEU A 197 -9.33 16.45 15.47
CA LEU A 197 -9.01 17.01 14.17
C LEU A 197 -10.11 17.97 13.71
N LYS A 198 -9.73 18.99 12.93
CA LYS A 198 -10.65 19.90 12.26
C LYS A 198 -11.54 19.13 11.30
N THR A 199 -12.81 19.48 11.29
CA THR A 199 -13.82 18.93 10.38
C THR A 199 -14.79 20.01 9.95
N GLU A 200 -15.42 19.82 8.79
CA GLU A 200 -16.59 20.58 8.36
C GLU A 200 -17.79 19.64 8.28
N THR A 201 -18.98 20.14 8.58
CA THR A 201 -20.23 19.38 8.39
C THR A 201 -20.92 19.95 7.17
N ASP A 202 -21.26 19.09 6.24
CA ASP A 202 -22.06 19.45 5.07
C ASP A 202 -23.48 19.83 5.56
N PRO A 203 -23.96 21.05 5.27
CA PRO A 203 -25.22 21.55 5.83
C PRO A 203 -26.45 20.85 5.24
N ASP A 204 -26.34 20.32 4.02
CA ASP A 204 -27.47 19.69 3.32
C ASP A 204 -27.62 18.22 3.71
N THR A 205 -26.50 17.53 3.88
CA THR A 205 -26.47 16.08 4.17
C THR A 205 -26.19 15.74 5.64
N GLY A 206 -25.61 16.68 6.40
CA GLY A 206 -25.12 16.43 7.76
C GLY A 206 -23.84 15.58 7.82
N GLU A 207 -23.24 15.23 6.67
CA GLU A 207 -22.02 14.42 6.65
C GLU A 207 -20.79 15.21 7.12
N VAL A 208 -19.91 14.54 7.87
CA VAL A 208 -18.68 15.13 8.41
C VAL A 208 -17.51 14.88 7.46
N TRP A 209 -16.87 15.95 6.99
CA TRP A 209 -15.72 15.91 6.09
C TRP A 209 -14.51 16.60 6.70
N ALA A 210 -13.34 16.43 6.07
CA ALA A 210 -12.20 17.29 6.34
C ALA A 210 -12.47 18.69 5.77
N PRO A 211 -11.88 19.75 6.35
CA PRO A 211 -12.02 21.09 5.81
C PRO A 211 -11.51 21.19 4.37
N ARG A 212 -12.06 22.11 3.56
CA ARG A 212 -11.47 22.41 2.24
C ARG A 212 -10.12 23.10 2.33
N TYR A 213 -9.18 22.69 1.48
CA TYR A 213 -7.81 23.23 1.41
C TYR A 213 -7.76 24.63 0.81
N PHE A 214 -8.55 24.86 -0.24
CA PHE A 214 -8.67 26.17 -0.89
C PHE A 214 -9.83 26.98 -0.33
N GLY A 215 -9.67 28.30 -0.29
CA GLY A 215 -10.73 29.27 -0.03
C GLY A 215 -11.61 29.52 -1.26
N PRO A 216 -12.69 30.33 -1.12
CA PRO A 216 -13.56 30.71 -2.24
C PRO A 216 -12.84 31.51 -3.35
N ASP A 217 -11.73 32.15 -3.02
CA ASP A 217 -10.84 32.86 -3.94
C ASP A 217 -9.93 31.91 -4.74
N GLY A 218 -9.95 30.61 -4.43
CA GLY A 218 -9.11 29.59 -5.08
C GLY A 218 -7.67 29.56 -4.57
N GLU A 219 -7.37 30.29 -3.49
CA GLU A 219 -6.07 30.33 -2.81
C GLU A 219 -6.04 29.38 -1.62
N VAL A 220 -4.84 28.93 -1.22
CA VAL A 220 -4.68 28.05 -0.05
C VAL A 220 -5.06 28.83 1.22
N LYS A 221 -5.97 28.27 2.02
CA LYS A 221 -6.40 28.93 3.26
C LYS A 221 -5.22 29.15 4.21
N PRO A 222 -5.13 30.30 4.90
CA PRO A 222 -3.98 30.64 5.75
C PRO A 222 -3.60 29.57 6.78
N GLU A 223 -4.59 28.92 7.39
CA GLU A 223 -4.41 27.89 8.41
C GLU A 223 -3.84 26.56 7.86
N PHE A 224 -3.83 26.37 6.55
CA PHE A 224 -3.31 25.16 5.88
C PHE A 224 -2.01 25.39 5.13
N LYS A 225 -1.41 26.59 5.22
CA LYS A 225 -0.12 26.92 4.59
C LYS A 225 1.06 26.06 5.08
N ALA A 226 0.96 25.49 6.28
CA ALA A 226 1.96 24.58 6.81
C ALA A 226 1.87 23.15 6.23
N LEU A 227 0.77 22.82 5.55
CA LEU A 227 0.61 21.52 4.89
C LEU A 227 1.41 21.50 3.60
N ARG A 228 2.05 20.36 3.32
CA ARG A 228 2.55 20.10 1.98
C ARG A 228 1.38 20.06 0.99
N PRO A 229 1.50 20.71 -0.18
CA PRO A 229 0.44 20.67 -1.18
C PRO A 229 0.25 19.23 -1.67
N PRO A 230 -0.96 18.86 -2.14
CA PRO A 230 -1.15 17.56 -2.77
C PRO A 230 -0.16 17.37 -3.93
N LEU A 231 0.57 16.27 -3.89
CA LEU A 231 1.69 16.04 -4.81
C LEU A 231 1.17 15.95 -6.24
N ARG A 232 1.80 16.68 -7.17
CA ARG A 232 1.43 16.80 -8.60
C ARG A 232 0.13 17.55 -8.88
N LEU A 233 -0.54 18.12 -7.88
CA LEU A 233 -1.80 18.83 -8.10
C LEU A 233 -1.63 20.03 -9.03
N THR A 234 -0.60 20.85 -8.82
CA THR A 234 -0.36 22.04 -9.66
C THR A 234 -0.14 21.65 -11.12
N GLU A 235 0.69 20.64 -11.38
CA GLU A 235 0.94 20.13 -12.73
C GLU A 235 -0.35 19.59 -13.37
N TYR A 236 -1.16 18.88 -12.60
CA TYR A 236 -2.43 18.36 -13.09
C TYR A 236 -3.46 19.46 -13.38
N LEU A 237 -3.61 20.46 -12.49
CA LEU A 237 -4.50 21.61 -12.71
C LEU A 237 -4.11 22.40 -13.97
N ASN A 238 -2.80 22.53 -14.24
CA ASN A 238 -2.32 23.15 -15.46
C ASN A 238 -2.63 22.32 -16.71
N LEU A 239 -2.54 20.99 -16.62
CA LEU A 239 -2.83 20.07 -17.71
C LEU A 239 -4.31 20.10 -18.12
N VAL A 240 -5.23 20.17 -17.16
CA VAL A 240 -6.69 20.11 -17.43
C VAL A 240 -7.31 21.46 -17.82
N GLY A 241 -6.55 22.55 -17.74
CA GLY A 241 -7.01 23.90 -18.06
C GLY A 241 -7.82 24.58 -16.95
N SER A 242 -7.99 25.91 -17.09
CA SER A 242 -8.54 26.77 -16.04
C SER A 242 -9.97 26.45 -15.63
N GLU A 243 -10.83 26.09 -16.58
CA GLU A 243 -12.24 25.75 -16.34
C GLU A 243 -12.35 24.52 -15.43
N ARG A 244 -11.72 23.42 -15.82
CA ARG A 244 -11.71 22.19 -15.02
C ARG A 244 -10.97 22.36 -13.70
N ALA A 245 -9.90 23.15 -13.67
CA ALA A 245 -9.19 23.47 -12.43
C ALA A 245 -10.09 24.21 -11.41
N ALA A 246 -10.97 25.11 -11.87
CA ALA A 246 -11.91 25.83 -11.02
C ALA A 246 -12.98 24.91 -10.40
N GLU A 247 -13.33 23.81 -11.08
CA GLU A 247 -14.23 22.78 -10.55
C GLU A 247 -13.55 21.88 -9.51
N ILE A 248 -12.26 21.56 -9.71
CA ILE A 248 -11.50 20.65 -8.85
C ILE A 248 -11.12 21.31 -7.52
N LYS A 249 -10.60 22.54 -7.55
CA LYS A 249 -10.06 23.23 -6.36
C LYS A 249 -11.01 23.20 -5.15
N PRO A 250 -12.33 23.51 -5.29
CA PRO A 250 -13.27 23.46 -4.16
C PRO A 250 -13.46 22.06 -3.55
N THR A 251 -13.08 21.00 -4.26
CA THR A 251 -13.24 19.61 -3.81
C THR A 251 -12.04 19.11 -3.01
N ILE A 252 -10.91 19.81 -3.03
CA ILE A 252 -9.67 19.37 -2.37
C ILE A 252 -9.79 19.53 -0.85
N PHE A 253 -9.54 18.44 -0.13
CA PHE A 253 -9.52 18.41 1.32
C PHE A 253 -8.16 18.86 1.88
N ALA A 254 -8.17 19.53 3.01
CA ALA A 254 -6.99 19.87 3.79
C ALA A 254 -6.47 18.65 4.56
N PHE A 255 -5.81 17.73 3.84
CA PHE A 255 -5.14 16.57 4.43
C PHE A 255 -3.66 16.86 4.67
N ALA A 256 -3.11 16.25 5.72
CA ALA A 256 -1.69 16.37 6.00
C ALA A 256 -0.82 15.52 5.06
N GLY A 257 -1.33 14.38 4.59
CA GLY A 257 -0.66 13.56 3.58
C GLY A 257 -0.80 14.13 2.17
N GLU A 258 0.32 14.41 1.51
CA GLU A 258 0.38 14.96 0.15
C GLU A 258 -0.26 14.06 -0.93
N ARG A 259 -0.50 12.77 -0.67
CA ARG A 259 -1.11 11.82 -1.62
C ARG A 259 -2.55 11.45 -1.28
N ALA A 260 -3.05 11.88 -0.12
CA ALA A 260 -4.38 11.47 0.36
C ALA A 260 -5.53 11.99 -0.53
N ASN A 261 -5.30 13.06 -1.30
CA ASN A 261 -6.26 13.64 -2.25
C ASN A 261 -6.15 13.10 -3.68
N THR A 262 -5.23 12.17 -3.99
CA THR A 262 -4.96 11.76 -5.38
C THR A 262 -6.20 11.16 -6.07
N SER A 263 -7.08 10.50 -5.32
CA SER A 263 -8.39 10.04 -5.81
C SER A 263 -9.47 10.11 -4.73
N PRO A 264 -10.76 10.07 -5.12
CA PRO A 264 -11.88 9.83 -4.20
C PRO A 264 -11.68 8.63 -3.27
N TYR A 265 -11.04 7.57 -3.74
CA TYR A 265 -10.87 6.33 -3.00
C TYR A 265 -9.85 6.46 -1.86
N THR A 266 -8.77 7.22 -2.08
CA THR A 266 -7.81 7.54 -1.01
C THR A 266 -8.40 8.54 -0.01
N SER A 267 -9.15 9.53 -0.51
CA SER A 267 -9.85 10.51 0.33
C SER A 267 -10.88 9.84 1.23
N MET A 268 -11.66 8.90 0.70
CA MET A 268 -12.67 8.12 1.43
C MET A 268 -12.07 7.39 2.64
N MET A 269 -10.94 6.70 2.45
CA MET A 269 -10.23 6.05 3.56
C MET A 269 -9.72 7.07 4.58
N ASN A 270 -9.16 8.19 4.10
CA ASN A 270 -8.63 9.22 4.99
C ASN A 270 -9.73 9.86 5.85
N ILE A 271 -10.90 10.11 5.26
CA ILE A 271 -12.09 10.64 5.96
C ILE A 271 -12.61 9.65 7.00
N LEU A 272 -12.72 8.36 6.66
CA LEU A 272 -13.17 7.34 7.61
C LEU A 272 -12.30 7.36 8.88
N PHE A 273 -10.98 7.39 8.71
CA PHE A 273 -10.06 7.36 9.85
C PHE A 273 -9.90 8.71 10.56
N LEU A 274 -10.21 9.82 9.89
CA LEU A 274 -10.40 11.12 10.54
C LEU A 274 -11.62 11.09 11.48
N ARG A 275 -12.76 10.56 11.02
CA ARG A 275 -13.96 10.40 11.85
C ARG A 275 -13.66 9.47 13.04
N GLU A 276 -12.96 8.37 12.78
CA GLU A 276 -12.55 7.43 13.83
C GLU A 276 -11.64 8.08 14.87
N HIS A 277 -10.67 8.90 14.45
CA HIS A 277 -9.84 9.64 15.39
C HIS A 277 -10.68 10.54 16.31
N ASN A 278 -11.60 11.32 15.76
CA ASN A 278 -12.43 12.23 16.57
C ASN A 278 -13.34 11.46 17.53
N ARG A 279 -13.86 10.30 17.11
CA ARG A 279 -14.61 9.39 17.98
C ARG A 279 -13.75 8.85 19.13
N LEU A 280 -12.52 8.43 18.84
CA LEU A 280 -11.55 7.95 19.84
C LEU A 280 -11.16 9.07 20.82
N ALA A 281 -10.91 10.28 20.32
CA ALA A 281 -10.58 11.44 21.14
C ALA A 281 -11.71 11.73 22.15
N GLY A 282 -12.97 11.75 21.71
CA GLY A 282 -14.12 11.93 22.60
C GLY A 282 -14.22 10.83 23.67
N LEU A 283 -14.07 9.56 23.31
CA LEU A 283 -14.07 8.46 24.28
C LEU A 283 -12.94 8.56 25.32
N ILE A 284 -11.75 8.99 24.88
CA ILE A 284 -10.58 9.13 25.74
C ILE A 284 -10.77 10.32 26.67
N GLU A 285 -11.25 11.45 26.18
CA GLU A 285 -11.58 12.64 26.96
C GLU A 285 -12.63 12.32 28.04
N ASP A 286 -13.74 11.67 27.67
CA ASP A 286 -14.81 11.30 28.59
C ASP A 286 -14.32 10.40 29.74
N ALA A 287 -13.43 9.46 29.41
CA ALA A 287 -12.84 8.55 30.38
C ALA A 287 -11.72 9.18 31.21
N ASN A 288 -11.15 10.32 30.77
CA ASN A 288 -10.02 10.99 31.40
C ASN A 288 -10.22 12.52 31.40
N PRO A 289 -11.20 13.03 32.16
CA PRO A 289 -11.63 14.44 32.09
C PRO A 289 -10.55 15.46 32.50
N ASP A 290 -9.49 15.02 33.20
CA ASP A 290 -8.36 15.86 33.62
C ASP A 290 -7.23 15.94 32.57
N TRP A 291 -7.36 15.25 31.42
CA TRP A 291 -6.36 15.31 30.36
C TRP A 291 -6.57 16.55 29.47
N ASP A 292 -5.46 17.15 29.04
CA ASP A 292 -5.43 18.28 28.10
C ASP A 292 -5.61 17.83 26.63
N ASP A 293 -5.79 18.80 25.72
CA ASP A 293 -5.94 18.55 24.28
C ASP A 293 -4.81 17.69 23.71
N GLU A 294 -3.56 18.01 24.08
CA GLU A 294 -2.37 17.35 23.55
C GLU A 294 -2.34 15.86 23.95
N ARG A 295 -2.59 15.54 25.22
CA ARG A 295 -2.57 14.16 25.67
C ARG A 295 -3.71 13.34 25.07
N VAL A 296 -4.91 13.91 24.94
CA VAL A 296 -6.03 13.24 24.27
C VAL A 296 -5.67 12.98 22.80
N PHE A 297 -5.15 13.98 22.08
CA PHE A 297 -4.75 13.85 20.68
C PHE A 297 -3.71 12.73 20.47
N GLN A 298 -2.61 12.76 21.24
CA GLN A 298 -1.53 11.79 21.09
C GLN A 298 -2.00 10.37 21.44
N THR A 299 -2.85 10.23 22.46
CA THR A 299 -3.41 8.92 22.82
C THR A 299 -4.36 8.41 21.74
N ALA A 300 -5.24 9.26 21.19
CA ALA A 300 -6.13 8.89 20.09
C ALA A 300 -5.35 8.52 18.83
N ARG A 301 -4.27 9.25 18.50
CA ARG A 301 -3.34 8.93 17.41
C ARG A 301 -2.71 7.54 17.60
N ASN A 302 -2.18 7.26 18.78
CA ASN A 302 -1.56 5.95 19.09
C ASN A 302 -2.55 4.79 18.93
N VAL A 303 -3.79 4.97 19.41
CA VAL A 303 -4.85 3.98 19.25
C VAL A 303 -5.17 3.77 17.77
N ASN A 304 -5.33 4.85 17.01
CA ASN A 304 -5.70 4.78 15.60
C ASN A 304 -4.60 4.11 14.74
N ILE A 305 -3.32 4.37 15.04
CA ILE A 305 -2.19 3.67 14.40
C ILE A 305 -2.27 2.15 14.67
N CYS A 306 -2.55 1.75 15.91
CA CYS A 306 -2.68 0.33 16.25
C CYS A 306 -3.89 -0.33 15.58
N LEU A 307 -5.01 0.39 15.45
CA LEU A 307 -6.17 -0.08 14.68
C LEU A 307 -5.80 -0.29 13.22
N LEU A 308 -5.11 0.67 12.58
CA LEU A 308 -4.64 0.53 11.20
C LEU A 308 -3.76 -0.72 11.04
N ILE A 309 -2.74 -0.89 11.88
CA ILE A 309 -1.84 -2.06 11.80
C ILE A 309 -2.62 -3.37 11.98
N LYS A 310 -3.61 -3.39 12.88
CA LYS A 310 -4.47 -4.56 13.08
C LYS A 310 -5.28 -4.89 11.83
N ILE A 311 -5.92 -3.91 11.18
CA ILE A 311 -6.63 -4.12 9.91
C ILE A 311 -5.68 -4.56 8.80
N VAL A 312 -4.48 -3.97 8.74
CA VAL A 312 -3.44 -4.34 7.76
C VAL A 312 -3.08 -5.82 7.87
N VAL A 313 -2.87 -6.34 9.08
CA VAL A 313 -2.48 -7.74 9.29
C VAL A 313 -3.68 -8.69 9.20
N GLU A 314 -4.80 -8.35 9.83
CA GLU A 314 -5.91 -9.28 10.06
C GLU A 314 -6.93 -9.32 8.91
N GLU A 315 -6.97 -8.30 8.06
CA GLU A 315 -7.86 -8.29 6.88
C GLU A 315 -7.08 -8.17 5.59
N TYR A 316 -6.25 -7.13 5.46
CA TYR A 316 -5.60 -6.80 4.20
C TYR A 316 -4.53 -7.83 3.79
N ILE A 317 -3.59 -8.20 4.68
CA ILE A 317 -2.60 -9.25 4.38
C ILE A 317 -3.27 -10.63 4.21
N ASN A 318 -4.29 -10.93 5.01
CA ASN A 318 -5.04 -12.18 4.85
C ASN A 318 -5.75 -12.25 3.50
N HIS A 319 -6.24 -11.13 2.94
CA HIS A 319 -6.79 -11.07 1.58
C HIS A 319 -5.73 -11.29 0.49
N ILE A 320 -4.51 -10.75 0.67
CA ILE A 320 -3.43 -10.91 -0.31
C ILE A 320 -3.11 -12.39 -0.55
N SER A 321 -3.04 -13.16 0.54
CA SER A 321 -2.64 -14.57 0.49
C SER A 321 -3.82 -15.51 0.24
N PRO A 322 -3.66 -16.59 -0.54
CA PRO A 322 -4.71 -17.60 -0.74
C PRO A 322 -4.87 -18.55 0.47
N TYR A 323 -4.26 -18.23 1.60
CA TYR A 323 -4.09 -19.15 2.74
C TYR A 323 -5.38 -19.30 3.54
N HIS A 324 -5.62 -20.51 4.03
CA HIS A 324 -6.76 -20.77 4.91
C HIS A 324 -6.51 -20.37 6.37
N PHE A 325 -5.24 -20.30 6.79
CA PHE A 325 -4.88 -19.77 8.09
C PHE A 325 -5.05 -18.25 8.11
N GLN A 326 -5.80 -17.73 9.09
CA GLN A 326 -6.02 -16.30 9.27
C GLN A 326 -5.01 -15.74 10.26
N LEU A 327 -4.09 -14.90 9.75
CA LEU A 327 -3.03 -14.27 10.51
C LEU A 327 -3.60 -13.22 11.46
N THR A 328 -2.99 -13.09 12.63
CA THR A 328 -3.40 -12.16 13.69
C THR A 328 -2.28 -11.18 14.04
N ALA A 329 -2.64 -9.92 14.35
CA ALA A 329 -1.71 -8.87 14.75
C ALA A 329 -1.26 -9.03 16.21
N ASP A 330 -0.54 -10.12 16.50
CA ASP A 330 0.04 -10.39 17.82
C ASP A 330 1.52 -9.98 17.84
N PRO A 331 1.89 -8.84 18.46
CA PRO A 331 3.27 -8.40 18.47
C PRO A 331 4.17 -9.27 19.36
N SER A 332 3.60 -10.02 20.32
CA SER A 332 4.38 -10.92 21.15
C SER A 332 5.03 -12.07 20.36
N ALA A 333 4.53 -12.34 19.14
CA ALA A 333 5.11 -13.30 18.22
C ALA A 333 6.57 -12.97 17.87
N CYS A 334 6.94 -11.68 17.88
CA CYS A 334 8.24 -11.20 17.40
C CYS A 334 9.13 -10.50 18.43
N TRP A 335 8.71 -10.24 19.66
CA TRP A 335 9.51 -9.48 20.64
C TRP A 335 10.95 -10.01 20.80
N ASN A 336 11.13 -11.34 20.82
CA ASN A 336 12.43 -11.99 20.95
C ASN A 336 13.06 -12.47 19.64
N LYS A 337 12.49 -12.09 18.48
CA LYS A 337 12.99 -12.56 17.18
C LYS A 337 14.16 -11.69 16.72
N PRO A 338 15.20 -12.28 16.08
CA PRO A 338 16.37 -11.53 15.65
C PRO A 338 16.05 -10.46 14.60
N TRP A 339 14.96 -10.64 13.87
CA TRP A 339 14.50 -9.72 12.82
C TRP A 339 13.63 -8.57 13.35
N ASN A 340 13.26 -8.57 14.63
CA ASN A 340 12.55 -7.45 15.26
C ASN A 340 13.51 -6.28 15.45
N LYS A 341 13.65 -5.48 14.40
CA LYS A 341 14.56 -4.33 14.28
C LYS A 341 13.79 -3.12 13.73
N PRO A 342 14.24 -1.89 14.03
CA PRO A 342 13.59 -0.69 13.50
C PRO A 342 13.43 -0.74 11.98
N ASN A 343 12.27 -0.31 11.51
CA ASN A 343 11.97 -0.36 10.09
C ASN A 343 12.81 0.64 9.27
N TRP A 344 13.12 0.22 8.05
CA TRP A 344 13.73 1.04 7.02
C TRP A 344 13.33 0.48 5.66
N ILE A 345 12.59 1.28 4.90
CA ILE A 345 11.96 0.85 3.65
C ILE A 345 13.01 0.68 2.56
N PRO A 346 13.05 -0.50 1.92
CA PRO A 346 13.88 -0.70 0.74
C PRO A 346 13.19 -0.20 -0.53
N ILE A 347 13.97 0.22 -1.53
CA ILE A 347 13.42 0.66 -2.84
C ILE A 347 12.67 -0.48 -3.54
N GLU A 348 13.10 -1.73 -3.33
CA GLU A 348 12.41 -2.91 -3.84
C GLU A 348 10.98 -2.98 -3.30
N PHE A 349 10.77 -2.69 -2.01
CA PHE A 349 9.44 -2.65 -1.40
C PHE A 349 8.59 -1.49 -1.92
N ASN A 350 9.22 -0.37 -2.31
CA ASN A 350 8.54 0.74 -2.97
C ASN A 350 8.02 0.34 -4.36
N LEU A 351 8.88 -0.25 -5.19
CA LEU A 351 8.54 -0.58 -6.57
C LEU A 351 7.61 -1.80 -6.66
N LEU A 352 7.77 -2.81 -5.80
CA LEU A 352 6.89 -3.98 -5.83
C LEU A 352 5.45 -3.68 -5.45
N TYR A 353 5.17 -2.52 -4.83
CA TYR A 353 3.85 -2.08 -4.41
C TYR A 353 3.09 -1.22 -5.46
N ARG A 354 3.65 -1.06 -6.66
CA ARG A 354 3.06 -0.28 -7.76
C ARG A 354 1.95 -1.08 -8.49
N TRP A 355 0.91 -1.44 -7.75
CA TRP A 355 -0.15 -2.34 -8.21
C TRP A 355 -1.18 -1.70 -9.14
N HIS A 356 -0.72 -0.88 -10.10
CA HIS A 356 -1.59 -0.09 -10.97
C HIS A 356 -2.46 -0.95 -11.90
N SER A 357 -2.01 -2.16 -12.26
CA SER A 357 -2.80 -3.13 -13.04
C SER A 357 -4.03 -3.67 -12.31
N LEU A 358 -4.18 -3.44 -10.99
CA LEU A 358 -5.42 -3.73 -10.27
C LEU A 358 -6.49 -2.65 -10.48
N THR A 359 -6.10 -1.48 -10.99
CA THR A 359 -6.96 -0.30 -11.13
C THR A 359 -7.71 -0.35 -12.46
N PRO A 360 -9.04 -0.28 -12.45
CA PRO A 360 -9.83 -0.30 -13.67
C PRO A 360 -9.70 1.02 -14.47
N ALA A 361 -10.00 0.96 -15.76
CA ALA A 361 -10.06 2.15 -16.60
C ALA A 361 -11.25 3.08 -16.25
N CYS A 362 -12.37 2.51 -15.77
CA CYS A 362 -13.57 3.23 -15.38
C CYS A 362 -14.04 2.84 -13.98
N PHE A 363 -14.74 3.75 -13.31
CA PHE A 363 -15.10 3.66 -11.91
C PHE A 363 -16.59 3.92 -11.67
N ASP A 364 -17.19 3.13 -10.78
CA ASP A 364 -18.63 3.15 -10.51
C ASP A 364 -19.01 4.16 -9.40
N LEU A 365 -18.47 5.38 -9.41
CA LEU A 365 -18.79 6.40 -8.38
C LEU A 365 -19.97 7.31 -8.72
N ALA A 366 -20.53 7.20 -9.93
CA ALA A 366 -21.71 7.93 -10.38
C ALA A 366 -22.73 6.96 -11.00
N ASP A 367 -23.86 7.46 -11.49
CA ASP A 367 -24.86 6.62 -12.16
C ASP A 367 -24.33 6.05 -13.48
N THR A 368 -23.36 6.74 -14.08
CA THR A 368 -22.60 6.27 -15.25
C THR A 368 -21.13 6.05 -14.88
N PRO A 369 -20.45 5.02 -15.43
CA PRO A 369 -19.03 4.81 -15.20
C PRO A 369 -18.20 6.05 -15.54
N VAL A 370 -17.27 6.42 -14.65
CA VAL A 370 -16.41 7.60 -14.80
C VAL A 370 -15.00 7.15 -15.18
N PRO A 371 -14.40 7.69 -16.26
CA PRO A 371 -13.01 7.40 -16.60
C PRO A 371 -12.04 7.78 -15.48
N GLY A 372 -11.01 6.96 -15.25
CA GLY A 372 -10.06 7.14 -14.14
C GLY A 372 -9.32 8.47 -14.15
N GLU A 373 -8.91 8.93 -15.32
CA GLU A 373 -8.24 10.22 -15.50
C GLU A 373 -9.12 11.40 -15.07
N ARG A 374 -10.46 11.27 -15.12
CA ARG A 374 -11.40 12.31 -14.70
C ARG A 374 -11.52 12.42 -13.17
N LEU A 375 -11.15 11.35 -12.44
CA LEU A 375 -11.25 11.27 -10.99
C LEU A 375 -9.98 11.75 -10.27
N LEU A 376 -8.87 11.97 -10.99
CA LEU A 376 -7.65 12.48 -10.39
C LEU A 376 -7.90 13.82 -9.71
N PHE A 377 -7.66 13.87 -8.40
CA PHE A 377 -7.88 15.02 -7.52
C PHE A 377 -9.33 15.56 -7.44
N ASP A 378 -10.33 14.88 -7.99
CA ASP A 378 -11.72 15.34 -7.94
C ASP A 378 -12.53 14.55 -6.91
N ASN A 379 -12.77 15.15 -5.74
CA ASN A 379 -13.58 14.53 -4.68
C ASN A 379 -15.08 14.80 -4.80
N SER A 380 -15.55 15.49 -5.84
CA SER A 380 -16.96 15.88 -5.96
C SER A 380 -17.90 14.67 -6.01
N HIS A 381 -17.49 13.60 -6.68
CA HIS A 381 -18.25 12.35 -6.73
C HIS A 381 -18.38 11.69 -5.36
N LEU A 382 -17.30 11.69 -4.56
CA LEU A 382 -17.33 11.17 -3.19
C LEU A 382 -18.30 11.97 -2.31
N THR A 383 -18.21 13.30 -2.34
CA THR A 383 -19.03 14.15 -1.46
C THR A 383 -20.49 14.14 -1.87
N LYS A 384 -20.80 14.03 -3.16
CA LYS A 384 -22.18 13.90 -3.66
C LYS A 384 -22.80 12.54 -3.30
N LEU A 385 -22.01 11.47 -3.35
CA LEU A 385 -22.48 10.11 -3.10
C LEU A 385 -22.57 9.78 -1.59
N GLY A 386 -21.70 10.37 -0.78
CA GLY A 386 -21.58 10.08 0.65
C GLY A 386 -20.60 8.94 0.95
N LEU A 387 -20.06 8.93 2.18
CA LEU A 387 -18.98 8.01 2.56
C LEU A 387 -19.39 6.53 2.49
N GLY A 388 -20.53 6.19 3.09
CA GLY A 388 -21.03 4.81 3.19
C GLY A 388 -21.30 4.17 1.82
N PRO A 389 -22.12 4.80 0.95
CA PRO A 389 -22.38 4.28 -0.39
C PRO A 389 -21.10 4.22 -1.24
N ALA A 390 -20.20 5.20 -1.17
CA ALA A 390 -18.94 5.15 -1.91
C ALA A 390 -18.08 3.93 -1.52
N MET A 391 -17.96 3.63 -0.22
CA MET A 391 -17.23 2.44 0.25
C MET A 391 -17.91 1.14 -0.17
N GLN A 392 -19.25 1.11 -0.19
CA GLN A 392 -19.99 -0.05 -0.70
C GLN A 392 -19.75 -0.25 -2.19
N ARG A 393 -19.78 0.81 -3.00
CA ARG A 393 -19.51 0.72 -4.44
C ARG A 393 -18.08 0.25 -4.74
N ALA A 394 -17.09 0.74 -3.99
CA ALA A 394 -15.72 0.22 -4.04
C ALA A 394 -15.65 -1.27 -3.67
N SER A 395 -16.53 -1.73 -2.78
CA SER A 395 -16.59 -3.13 -2.35
C SER A 395 -17.31 -4.05 -3.34
N THR A 396 -18.14 -3.50 -4.22
CA THR A 396 -18.89 -4.27 -5.22
C THR A 396 -18.22 -4.26 -6.60
N GLN A 397 -17.55 -3.17 -6.96
CA GLN A 397 -16.77 -3.11 -8.19
C GLN A 397 -15.58 -4.05 -8.08
N ARG A 398 -15.36 -4.89 -9.09
CA ARG A 398 -14.24 -5.83 -9.14
C ARG A 398 -12.96 -5.10 -9.56
N ALA A 399 -11.86 -5.36 -8.86
CA ALA A 399 -10.55 -4.90 -9.29
C ALA A 399 -10.12 -5.64 -10.57
N TRP A 400 -9.22 -5.03 -11.34
CA TRP A 400 -8.52 -5.75 -12.40
C TRP A 400 -7.51 -6.75 -11.81
N ASN A 401 -7.02 -7.69 -12.61
CA ASN A 401 -6.03 -8.66 -12.19
C ASN A 401 -4.63 -8.06 -12.26
N MET A 402 -3.73 -8.47 -11.37
CA MET A 402 -2.35 -8.01 -11.44
C MET A 402 -1.63 -8.67 -12.62
N GLY A 403 -0.95 -7.84 -13.42
CA GLY A 403 0.07 -8.31 -14.34
C GLY A 403 0.25 -7.45 -15.60
N LEU A 404 1.17 -7.89 -16.45
CA LEU A 404 1.42 -7.30 -17.77
C LEU A 404 0.18 -7.39 -18.68
N LEU A 405 0.08 -6.47 -19.65
CA LEU A 405 -1.04 -6.33 -20.58
C LEU A 405 -2.39 -6.05 -19.87
N ASN A 406 -2.34 -5.40 -18.70
CA ASN A 406 -3.52 -5.15 -17.89
C ASN A 406 -3.46 -3.82 -17.12
N THR A 407 -2.68 -2.85 -17.59
CA THR A 407 -2.65 -1.50 -17.02
C THR A 407 -3.54 -0.56 -17.83
N ALA A 408 -4.38 0.22 -17.13
CA ALA A 408 -5.22 1.24 -17.73
C ALA A 408 -4.39 2.36 -18.39
N GLU A 409 -4.87 2.92 -19.50
CA GLU A 409 -4.12 3.86 -20.35
C GLU A 409 -3.47 5.01 -19.57
N PHE A 410 -4.25 5.66 -18.70
CA PHE A 410 -3.80 6.82 -17.94
C PHE A 410 -2.72 6.51 -16.89
N LEU A 411 -2.45 5.23 -16.62
CA LEU A 411 -1.41 4.75 -15.68
C LEU A 411 -0.16 4.23 -16.38
N ILE A 412 -0.16 4.04 -17.70
CA ILE A 412 1.00 3.57 -18.46
C ILE A 412 2.26 4.42 -18.23
N PRO A 413 2.19 5.77 -18.19
CA PRO A 413 3.36 6.59 -17.88
C PRO A 413 3.96 6.29 -16.49
N VAL A 414 3.14 5.82 -15.54
CA VAL A 414 3.57 5.48 -14.17
C VAL A 414 4.33 4.14 -14.15
N GLU A 415 3.94 3.19 -15.00
CA GLU A 415 4.67 1.92 -15.15
C GLU A 415 6.06 2.15 -15.74
N LEU A 416 6.15 2.96 -16.80
CA LEU A 416 7.42 3.34 -17.40
C LEU A 416 8.30 4.10 -16.40
N ALA A 417 7.73 5.03 -15.63
CA ALA A 417 8.45 5.72 -14.57
C ALA A 417 8.98 4.75 -13.49
N SER A 418 8.24 3.68 -13.19
CA SER A 418 8.65 2.65 -12.22
C SER A 418 9.82 1.82 -12.73
N VAL A 419 9.82 1.44 -14.02
CA VAL A 419 10.96 0.78 -14.66
C VAL A 419 12.18 1.72 -14.69
N ALA A 420 11.99 2.97 -15.09
CA ALA A 420 13.05 3.98 -15.12
C ALA A 420 13.67 4.20 -13.73
N GLN A 421 12.84 4.23 -12.68
CA GLN A 421 13.32 4.29 -11.30
C GLN A 421 14.13 3.03 -10.94
N GLY A 422 13.67 1.83 -11.32
CA GLY A 422 14.44 0.60 -11.14
C GLY A 422 15.84 0.66 -11.78
N ARG A 423 15.94 1.23 -13.00
CA ARG A 423 17.21 1.45 -13.70
C ARG A 423 18.09 2.50 -13.00
N ALA A 424 17.51 3.61 -12.56
CA ALA A 424 18.22 4.64 -11.80
C ALA A 424 18.78 4.12 -10.46
N HIS A 425 18.15 3.10 -9.89
CA HIS A 425 18.63 2.37 -8.71
C HIS A 425 19.51 1.16 -9.02
N ARG A 426 19.84 0.91 -10.29
CA ARG A 426 20.63 -0.26 -10.73
C ARG A 426 20.16 -1.53 -10.02
N LEU A 427 18.85 -1.81 -10.07
CA LEU A 427 18.34 -3.01 -9.42
C LEU A 427 18.90 -4.27 -10.11
N ALA A 428 19.11 -5.33 -9.32
CA ALA A 428 19.47 -6.62 -9.87
C ALA A 428 18.34 -7.21 -10.74
N SER A 429 18.62 -8.27 -11.48
CA SER A 429 17.59 -8.90 -12.33
C SER A 429 16.48 -9.52 -11.48
N TYR A 430 15.30 -9.72 -12.08
CA TYR A 430 14.21 -10.48 -11.47
C TYR A 430 14.68 -11.85 -10.94
N ASN A 431 15.54 -12.55 -11.70
CA ASN A 431 16.11 -13.83 -11.29
C ASN A 431 17.05 -13.74 -10.09
N ASP A 432 17.77 -12.64 -9.92
CA ASP A 432 18.61 -12.42 -8.73
C ASP A 432 17.75 -12.27 -7.48
N TYR A 433 16.63 -11.54 -7.57
CA TYR A 433 15.69 -11.42 -6.46
C TYR A 433 14.98 -12.73 -6.14
N ARG A 434 14.58 -13.52 -7.15
CA ARG A 434 14.06 -14.88 -6.93
C ARG A 434 15.02 -15.72 -6.09
N ALA A 435 16.29 -15.77 -6.50
CA ALA A 435 17.33 -16.50 -5.78
C ALA A 435 17.54 -15.96 -4.36
N ALA A 436 17.53 -14.64 -4.19
CA ALA A 436 17.74 -13.98 -2.90
C ALA A 436 16.66 -14.28 -1.86
N VAL A 437 15.44 -14.62 -2.30
CA VAL A 437 14.31 -14.95 -1.41
C VAL A 437 13.93 -16.44 -1.40
N GLY A 438 14.81 -17.30 -1.93
CA GLY A 438 14.69 -18.76 -1.83
C GLY A 438 13.89 -19.43 -2.94
N TYR A 439 13.59 -18.76 -4.05
CA TYR A 439 13.11 -19.40 -5.28
C TYR A 439 14.27 -19.81 -6.18
N GLY A 440 14.05 -20.78 -7.07
CA GLY A 440 14.98 -21.06 -8.15
C GLY A 440 14.95 -19.97 -9.22
N ARG A 441 16.09 -19.74 -9.87
CA ARG A 441 16.17 -18.92 -11.09
C ARG A 441 15.36 -19.60 -12.20
N VAL A 442 14.52 -18.85 -12.89
CA VAL A 442 13.86 -19.33 -14.11
C VAL A 442 14.87 -19.44 -15.25
N ARG A 443 14.63 -20.39 -16.16
CA ARG A 443 15.48 -20.69 -17.33
C ARG A 443 14.77 -20.46 -18.66
N ARG A 444 13.47 -20.17 -18.62
CA ARG A 444 12.61 -19.93 -19.78
C ARG A 444 11.42 -19.07 -19.35
N PHE A 445 10.84 -18.32 -20.28
CA PHE A 445 9.76 -17.36 -20.00
C PHE A 445 8.45 -18.03 -19.58
N GLU A 446 8.22 -19.27 -19.99
CA GLU A 446 7.06 -20.09 -19.61
C GLU A 446 7.00 -20.38 -18.09
N GLN A 447 8.13 -20.24 -17.39
CA GLN A 447 8.19 -20.37 -15.93
C GLN A 447 7.80 -19.07 -15.21
N ILE A 448 7.74 -17.94 -15.93
CA ILE A 448 7.25 -16.65 -15.45
C ILE A 448 5.73 -16.57 -15.69
N THR A 449 5.28 -16.84 -16.92
CA THR A 449 3.86 -16.76 -17.30
C THR A 449 3.49 -17.82 -18.33
N GLY A 450 2.25 -18.32 -18.25
CA GLY A 450 1.66 -19.15 -19.29
C GLY A 450 0.93 -18.37 -20.38
N HIS A 451 0.92 -17.03 -20.34
CA HIS A 451 0.25 -16.19 -21.32
C HIS A 451 1.07 -16.08 -22.62
N PRO A 452 0.57 -16.54 -23.78
CA PRO A 452 1.34 -16.58 -25.02
C PRO A 452 1.90 -15.22 -25.46
N GLU A 453 1.08 -14.17 -25.40
CA GLU A 453 1.51 -12.83 -25.81
C GLU A 453 2.55 -12.21 -24.87
N ARG A 454 2.40 -12.37 -23.54
CA ARG A 454 3.43 -11.96 -22.59
C ARG A 454 4.75 -12.68 -22.84
N ILE A 455 4.72 -14.01 -23.09
CA ILE A 455 5.93 -14.78 -23.46
C ILE A 455 6.56 -14.22 -24.74
N ARG A 456 5.76 -13.95 -25.77
CA ARG A 456 6.23 -13.42 -27.06
C ARG A 456 6.94 -12.07 -26.88
N LEU A 457 6.28 -11.12 -26.21
CA LEU A 457 6.82 -9.78 -25.97
C LEU A 457 8.06 -9.81 -25.07
N LEU A 458 8.06 -10.61 -24.00
CA LEU A 458 9.24 -10.73 -23.13
C LEU A 458 10.44 -11.33 -23.88
N LYS A 459 10.23 -12.35 -24.73
CA LYS A 459 11.28 -12.91 -25.58
C LYS A 459 11.82 -11.89 -26.56
N GLU A 460 10.95 -11.11 -27.19
CA GLU A 460 11.32 -10.07 -28.16
C GLU A 460 12.12 -8.94 -27.50
N LEU A 461 11.63 -8.41 -26.38
CA LEU A 461 12.22 -7.24 -25.71
C LEU A 461 13.49 -7.55 -24.92
N TYR A 462 13.69 -8.79 -24.49
CA TYR A 462 14.87 -9.22 -23.73
C TYR A 462 15.77 -10.20 -24.50
N ASP A 463 15.75 -10.16 -25.84
CA ASP A 463 16.60 -10.97 -26.72
C ASP A 463 16.57 -12.49 -26.44
N GLY A 464 15.46 -12.99 -25.93
CA GLY A 464 15.30 -14.38 -25.50
C GLY A 464 16.09 -14.76 -24.24
N ASP A 465 16.76 -13.82 -23.57
CA ASP A 465 17.51 -14.05 -22.34
C ASP A 465 16.67 -13.72 -21.10
N VAL A 466 16.24 -14.76 -20.39
CA VAL A 466 15.42 -14.61 -19.18
C VAL A 466 16.18 -13.97 -18.01
N ASP A 467 17.51 -14.03 -18.00
CA ASP A 467 18.35 -13.38 -16.97
C ASP A 467 18.51 -11.87 -17.19
N LYS A 468 17.99 -11.33 -18.30
CA LYS A 468 17.88 -9.88 -18.53
C LYS A 468 16.61 -9.25 -17.95
N VAL A 469 15.60 -10.05 -17.60
CA VAL A 469 14.30 -9.52 -17.15
C VAL A 469 14.51 -8.64 -15.92
N GLU A 470 14.09 -7.38 -16.03
CA GLU A 470 14.23 -6.38 -14.97
C GLU A 470 13.32 -6.72 -13.79
N PHE A 471 13.71 -6.30 -12.59
CA PHE A 471 12.95 -6.58 -11.36
C PHE A 471 11.46 -6.23 -11.49
N PHE A 472 11.15 -4.98 -11.86
CA PHE A 472 9.77 -4.52 -11.98
C PHE A 472 8.96 -5.33 -13.00
N VAL A 473 9.50 -5.49 -14.21
CA VAL A 473 8.83 -6.23 -15.28
C VAL A 473 8.59 -7.68 -14.88
N GLY A 474 9.59 -8.34 -14.29
CA GLY A 474 9.48 -9.73 -13.85
C GLY A 474 8.43 -9.95 -12.76
N LEU A 475 8.27 -9.01 -11.83
CA LEU A 475 7.25 -9.08 -10.79
C LEU A 475 5.82 -9.12 -11.36
N PHE A 476 5.53 -8.23 -12.32
CA PHE A 476 4.20 -8.14 -12.95
C PHE A 476 4.03 -9.10 -14.13
N ALA A 477 5.12 -9.71 -14.61
CA ALA A 477 5.04 -10.80 -15.57
C ALA A 477 4.56 -12.10 -14.92
N GLU A 478 4.87 -12.35 -13.64
CA GLU A 478 4.45 -13.58 -12.95
C GLU A 478 2.93 -13.74 -12.90
N ASP A 479 2.45 -14.96 -13.17
CA ASP A 479 1.03 -15.25 -13.08
C ASP A 479 0.53 -15.28 -11.63
N VAL A 480 -0.65 -14.68 -11.40
CA VAL A 480 -1.39 -14.76 -10.14
C VAL A 480 -1.98 -16.16 -9.95
N ALA A 481 -1.79 -16.74 -8.77
CA ALA A 481 -2.35 -18.04 -8.41
C ALA A 481 -3.85 -17.91 -8.05
N PRO A 482 -4.66 -18.99 -8.20
CA PRO A 482 -6.06 -18.95 -7.83
C PRO A 482 -6.28 -18.50 -6.38
N ARG A 483 -7.27 -17.63 -6.15
CA ARG A 483 -7.57 -16.98 -4.85
C ARG A 483 -6.47 -16.09 -4.26
N ALA A 484 -5.33 -15.89 -4.93
CA ALA A 484 -4.33 -14.93 -4.50
C ALA A 484 -4.62 -13.55 -5.12
N ALA A 485 -4.26 -12.47 -4.44
CA ALA A 485 -4.39 -11.12 -5.00
C ALA A 485 -3.13 -10.68 -5.76
N VAL A 486 -2.00 -11.35 -5.54
CA VAL A 486 -0.67 -10.98 -6.08
C VAL A 486 0.12 -12.21 -6.55
N PRO A 487 1.07 -12.04 -7.49
CA PRO A 487 1.98 -13.09 -7.92
C PRO A 487 2.90 -13.61 -6.81
N PRO A 488 3.43 -14.86 -6.92
CA PRO A 488 4.22 -15.52 -5.88
C PRO A 488 5.46 -14.76 -5.39
N LEU A 489 6.24 -14.11 -6.27
CA LEU A 489 7.40 -13.33 -5.86
C LEU A 489 6.99 -12.04 -5.12
N ILE A 490 5.96 -11.33 -5.62
CA ILE A 490 5.38 -10.18 -4.91
C ILE A 490 4.91 -10.62 -3.53
N GLY A 491 4.13 -11.70 -3.43
CA GLY A 491 3.64 -12.22 -2.14
C GLY A 491 4.76 -12.57 -1.16
N ARG A 492 5.85 -13.19 -1.64
CA ARG A 492 7.04 -13.53 -0.83
C ARG A 492 7.71 -12.29 -0.25
N MET A 493 7.94 -11.27 -1.07
CA MET A 493 8.61 -10.03 -0.67
C MET A 493 7.70 -9.13 0.18
N VAL A 494 6.40 -9.08 -0.12
CA VAL A 494 5.41 -8.41 0.75
C VAL A 494 5.40 -9.05 2.13
N ALA A 495 5.37 -10.38 2.23
CA ALA A 495 5.36 -11.04 3.53
C ALA A 495 6.64 -10.74 4.34
N LEU A 496 7.81 -10.73 3.68
CA LEU A 496 9.07 -10.32 4.29
C LEU A 496 9.01 -8.90 4.87
N ASP A 497 8.67 -7.91 4.04
CA ASP A 497 8.78 -6.50 4.41
C ASP A 497 7.60 -6.02 5.26
N ALA A 498 6.37 -6.45 4.95
CA ALA A 498 5.17 -6.00 5.64
C ALA A 498 5.12 -6.49 7.10
N PHE A 499 5.44 -7.76 7.39
CA PHE A 499 5.46 -8.23 8.78
C PHE A 499 6.58 -7.57 9.59
N SER A 500 7.78 -7.48 9.00
CA SER A 500 8.93 -6.86 9.64
C SER A 500 8.82 -5.33 9.74
N GLN A 501 7.83 -4.70 9.10
CA GLN A 501 7.48 -3.28 9.26
C GLN A 501 6.31 -3.08 10.23
N ALA A 502 5.25 -3.88 10.10
CA ALA A 502 4.03 -3.74 10.87
C ALA A 502 4.25 -4.11 12.34
N LEU A 503 4.82 -5.30 12.60
CA LEU A 503 4.96 -5.82 13.97
C LEU A 503 6.12 -5.21 14.75
N THR A 504 7.06 -4.56 14.05
CA THR A 504 8.21 -3.86 14.66
C THR A 504 7.93 -2.38 14.91
N ASN A 505 6.70 -1.93 14.69
CA ASN A 505 6.28 -0.57 15.03
C ASN A 505 6.55 -0.31 16.52
N PRO A 506 7.15 0.84 16.90
CA PRO A 506 7.47 1.14 18.30
C PRO A 506 6.29 1.01 19.27
N LEU A 507 5.06 1.33 18.83
CA LEU A 507 3.84 1.19 19.64
C LEU A 507 3.50 -0.26 19.98
N LEU A 508 4.01 -1.21 19.20
CA LEU A 508 3.81 -2.65 19.39
C LEU A 508 4.97 -3.32 20.16
N SER A 509 5.98 -2.56 20.58
CA SER A 509 7.06 -3.09 21.41
C SER A 509 6.54 -3.57 22.77
N GLU A 510 7.23 -4.54 23.38
CA GLU A 510 6.85 -5.17 24.65
C GLU A 510 6.55 -4.15 25.77
N HIS A 511 7.29 -3.05 25.82
CA HIS A 511 7.14 -2.03 26.85
C HIS A 511 6.12 -0.93 26.51
N ALA A 512 5.76 -0.76 25.24
CA ALA A 512 4.79 0.23 24.81
C ALA A 512 3.38 -0.36 24.62
N PHE A 513 3.27 -1.65 24.29
CA PHE A 513 2.00 -2.27 23.92
C PHE A 513 1.14 -2.65 25.14
N ASN A 514 0.64 -1.65 25.87
CA ASN A 514 -0.10 -1.85 27.11
C ASN A 514 -1.15 -0.73 27.38
N PRO A 515 -2.09 -0.92 28.33
CA PRO A 515 -3.16 0.04 28.60
C PRO A 515 -2.72 1.43 29.07
N ARG A 516 -1.49 1.59 29.59
CA ARG A 516 -1.00 2.91 30.03
C ARG A 516 -0.69 3.81 28.82
N THR A 517 -0.21 3.23 27.73
CA THR A 517 0.08 3.93 26.46
C THR A 517 -1.19 4.36 25.74
N PHE A 518 -2.22 3.52 25.76
CA PHE A 518 -3.42 3.70 24.94
C PHE A 518 -4.65 4.20 25.70
N SER A 519 -4.53 4.45 27.01
CA SER A 519 -5.64 4.51 27.97
C SER A 519 -6.42 3.18 28.09
N GLN A 520 -7.21 3.04 29.15
CA GLN A 520 -8.06 1.85 29.33
C GLN A 520 -9.13 1.75 28.23
N VAL A 521 -9.73 2.87 27.83
CA VAL A 521 -10.75 2.87 26.78
C VAL A 521 -10.14 2.58 25.42
N GLY A 522 -9.04 3.24 25.06
CA GLY A 522 -8.34 2.97 23.79
C GLY A 522 -7.82 1.54 23.70
N TRP A 523 -7.33 0.96 24.80
CA TRP A 523 -6.96 -0.46 24.84
C TRP A 523 -8.14 -1.40 24.56
N ARG A 524 -9.33 -1.11 25.09
CA ARG A 524 -10.55 -1.86 24.75
C ARG A 524 -10.92 -1.71 23.28
N GLU A 525 -10.81 -0.50 22.71
CA GLU A 525 -11.07 -0.24 21.29
C GLU A 525 -10.14 -1.07 20.39
N ILE A 526 -8.84 -1.14 20.70
CA ILE A 526 -7.86 -1.96 19.97
C ILE A 526 -8.25 -3.45 20.01
N ARG A 527 -8.66 -3.96 21.18
CA ARG A 527 -8.97 -5.39 21.35
C ARG A 527 -10.28 -5.81 20.68
N LYS A 528 -11.30 -4.95 20.68
CA LYS A 528 -12.62 -5.29 20.14
C LYS A 528 -12.76 -5.05 18.63
N THR A 529 -11.94 -4.16 18.07
CA THR A 529 -11.99 -3.84 16.63
C THR A 529 -11.18 -4.87 15.87
N THR A 530 -11.85 -5.72 15.10
CA THR A 530 -11.26 -6.78 14.28
C THR A 530 -11.42 -6.53 12.79
N ARG A 531 -12.32 -5.62 12.39
CA ARG A 531 -12.69 -5.42 10.99
C ARG A 531 -12.84 -3.98 10.58
N LEU A 532 -12.52 -3.66 9.32
CA LEU A 532 -12.75 -2.32 8.75
C LEU A 532 -14.24 -1.95 8.75
N GLN A 533 -15.13 -2.94 8.55
CA GLN A 533 -16.58 -2.75 8.64
C GLN A 533 -17.00 -2.13 9.99
N GLN A 534 -16.40 -2.56 11.10
CA GLN A 534 -16.74 -2.02 12.42
C GLN A 534 -16.32 -0.56 12.59
N ILE A 535 -15.25 -0.15 11.91
CA ILE A 535 -14.82 1.26 11.86
C ILE A 535 -15.82 2.05 11.03
N LEU A 536 -16.28 1.53 9.89
CA LEU A 536 -17.32 2.18 9.09
C LEU A 536 -18.62 2.36 9.89
N ASP A 537 -19.16 1.27 10.43
CA ASP A 537 -20.47 1.26 11.11
C ASP A 537 -20.57 2.32 12.21
N ARG A 538 -19.50 2.47 13.02
CA ARG A 538 -19.49 3.43 14.15
C ARG A 538 -19.21 4.88 13.74
N ASN A 539 -18.90 5.13 12.47
CA ASN A 539 -18.60 6.45 11.92
C ASN A 539 -19.65 6.93 10.88
N LEU A 540 -20.78 6.22 10.77
CA LEU A 540 -21.93 6.57 9.92
C LEU A 540 -23.17 7.04 10.71
N GLY A 541 -23.00 7.59 11.92
CA GLY A 541 -24.07 8.34 12.59
C GLY A 541 -25.36 7.56 12.93
N GLY A 542 -25.31 6.22 13.05
CA GLY A 542 -26.45 5.38 13.40
C GLY A 542 -26.89 4.38 12.31
N ASP A 543 -26.34 4.48 11.09
CA ASP A 543 -26.59 3.56 9.97
C ASP A 543 -25.73 2.26 10.06
N THR A 544 -25.61 1.68 11.25
CA THR A 544 -24.81 0.45 11.44
C THR A 544 -25.37 -0.69 10.59
N GLY A 545 -24.55 -1.31 9.75
CA GLY A 545 -24.96 -2.44 8.90
C GLY A 545 -25.76 -2.08 7.65
N ARG A 546 -25.98 -0.79 7.35
CA ARG A 546 -26.63 -0.36 6.10
C ARG A 546 -25.78 -0.64 4.87
N TYR A 547 -24.47 -0.51 5.01
CA TYR A 547 -23.49 -0.70 3.94
C TYR A 547 -22.58 -1.88 4.29
N ALA A 548 -22.42 -2.80 3.35
CA ALA A 548 -21.50 -3.92 3.47
C ALA A 548 -20.22 -3.61 2.68
N ILE A 549 -19.07 -3.69 3.34
CA ILE A 549 -17.78 -3.48 2.72
C ILE A 549 -16.91 -4.74 2.80
N THR A 550 -16.14 -4.98 1.74
CA THR A 550 -15.23 -6.12 1.67
C THR A 550 -14.14 -5.86 0.64
N MET A 551 -12.93 -6.34 0.94
CA MET A 551 -11.84 -6.47 -0.03
C MET A 551 -11.97 -7.75 -0.86
N THR A 552 -12.70 -8.74 -0.35
CA THR A 552 -12.85 -10.07 -0.95
C THR A 552 -14.25 -10.25 -1.52
N LEU A 553 -14.35 -10.36 -2.84
CA LEU A 553 -15.53 -10.75 -3.58
C LEU A 553 -15.66 -12.28 -3.65
N PRO A 554 -16.88 -12.81 -3.86
CA PRO A 554 -17.06 -14.18 -4.29
C PRO A 554 -16.25 -14.45 -5.57
N THR A 555 -15.65 -15.64 -5.62
CA THR A 555 -15.01 -16.18 -6.83
C THR A 555 -16.02 -16.14 -7.98
N LEU A 556 -15.60 -15.66 -9.15
CA LEU A 556 -16.41 -15.80 -10.36
C LEU A 556 -16.51 -17.29 -10.69
N THR A 557 -17.74 -17.83 -10.66
CA THR A 557 -18.04 -19.24 -10.97
C THR A 557 -18.06 -19.51 -12.46
#